data_AF-A0A1I2IVN3-F1
#
_entry.id   AF-A0A1I2IVN3-F1
#
_cell.length_a   1.000
_cell.length_b   1.000
_cell.length_c   1.000
_cell.angle_alpha   90.00
_cell.angle_beta   90.00
_cell.angle_gamma   90.00
#
_symmetry.space_group_name_H-M   'P 1'
#
loop_
_entity.id
_entity.type
_entity.pdbx_description
1 polymer ?
#
loop_
_entity_poly.entity_id
_entity_poly.type
_entity_poly.pdbx_seq_one_letter_code
_entity_poly.pdbx_strand_id
1 'polypeptide(L)'
;MEHSRLLFKIDTHSSLPINVQIKEQIKWLIGRDILKPGDSLPSTNQLAEQLAINRNTIQWVYSQLKEEGLLLIQKGRGTQVANEGSIENFKKNNPYFSFIEKTIKEVYDSGFNAEKVLLSGFAYIQLFSQPLAKRLRYLFIECRTISCVFYLDEIKRMTLAEIDVVDTSSPEEVLQKAIRQADVIVTVSELAEKVQEFVKPANKKIISVGSSNDVTLLFNMLRP
;
A
#
# COMPACT_ATOMS: atom_id res chain seq x y z
N MET A 1 -38.13 -9.58 -8.41
CA MET A 1 -37.24 -8.41 -8.48
C MET A 1 -35.97 -8.79 -7.75
N GLU A 2 -34.91 -9.11 -8.50
CA GLU A 2 -33.61 -9.49 -7.94
C GLU A 2 -33.01 -8.30 -7.22
N HIS A 3 -32.85 -8.39 -5.91
CA HIS A 3 -32.07 -7.44 -5.15
C HIS A 3 -30.63 -7.53 -5.66
N SER A 4 -30.20 -6.54 -6.45
CA SER A 4 -28.80 -6.37 -6.81
C SER A 4 -28.01 -6.19 -5.51
N ARG A 5 -27.46 -7.30 -5.00
CA ARG A 5 -26.56 -7.25 -3.84
C ARG A 5 -25.34 -6.49 -4.30
N LEU A 6 -25.08 -5.36 -3.64
CA LEU A 6 -23.78 -4.69 -3.75
C LEU A 6 -22.69 -5.72 -3.46
N LEU A 7 -21.87 -6.02 -4.47
CA LEU A 7 -20.74 -6.95 -4.39
C LEU A 7 -19.66 -6.48 -3.42
N PHE A 8 -19.65 -5.18 -3.11
CA PHE A 8 -18.65 -4.52 -2.29
C PHE A 8 -19.32 -3.80 -1.12
N LYS A 9 -18.67 -3.82 0.05
CA LYS A 9 -19.12 -3.12 1.27
C LYS A 9 -17.98 -2.29 1.84
N ILE A 10 -18.29 -1.08 2.30
CA ILE A 10 -17.33 -0.21 2.99
C ILE A 10 -17.70 -0.12 4.46
N ASP A 11 -16.69 -0.24 5.31
CA ASP A 11 -16.79 0.08 6.73
C ASP A 11 -15.94 1.31 7.04
N THR A 12 -16.60 2.46 7.27
CA THR A 12 -15.93 3.72 7.59
C THR A 12 -15.38 3.78 9.01
N HIS A 13 -15.74 2.82 9.88
CA HIS A 13 -15.21 2.71 11.24
C HIS A 13 -13.99 1.78 11.31
N SER A 14 -13.70 1.04 10.23
CA SER A 14 -12.51 0.20 10.14
C SER A 14 -11.24 1.05 10.15
N SER A 15 -10.20 0.55 10.81
CA SER A 15 -8.85 1.11 10.72
C SER A 15 -8.19 0.86 9.35
N LEU A 16 -8.78 0.00 8.51
CA LEU A 16 -8.37 -0.19 7.12
C LEU A 16 -8.96 0.92 6.25
N PRO A 17 -8.16 1.61 5.45
CA PRO A 17 -8.66 2.64 4.54
C PRO A 17 -9.44 2.06 3.38
N ILE A 18 -10.37 2.89 2.87
CA ILE A 18 -11.39 2.49 1.90
C ILE A 18 -10.79 1.84 0.65
N ASN A 19 -9.70 2.40 0.11
CA ASN A 19 -9.00 1.82 -1.04
C ASN A 19 -8.48 0.40 -0.76
N VAL A 20 -7.92 0.15 0.42
CA VAL A 20 -7.44 -1.17 0.84
C VAL A 20 -8.62 -2.13 1.01
N GLN A 21 -9.69 -1.69 1.66
CA GLN A 21 -10.90 -2.51 1.83
C GLN A 21 -11.45 -3.01 0.48
N ILE A 22 -11.54 -2.13 -0.52
CA ILE A 22 -12.06 -2.48 -1.85
C ILE A 22 -11.09 -3.41 -2.57
N LYS A 23 -9.80 -3.09 -2.54
CA LYS A 23 -8.77 -3.91 -3.18
C LYS A 23 -8.78 -5.35 -2.67
N GLU A 24 -8.79 -5.52 -1.35
CA GLU A 24 -8.77 -6.84 -0.73
C GLU A 24 -10.11 -7.58 -0.90
N GLN A 25 -11.25 -6.88 -0.99
CA GLN A 25 -12.52 -7.50 -1.38
C GLN A 25 -12.50 -8.03 -2.82
N ILE A 26 -11.93 -7.30 -3.79
CA ILE A 26 -11.79 -7.80 -5.16
C ILE A 26 -10.94 -9.07 -5.18
N LYS A 27 -9.79 -9.08 -4.48
CA LYS A 27 -8.95 -10.28 -4.35
C LYS A 27 -9.69 -11.45 -3.73
N TRP A 28 -10.47 -11.19 -2.68
CA TRP A 28 -11.27 -12.21 -2.02
C TRP A 28 -12.33 -12.79 -2.97
N LEU A 29 -13.02 -11.95 -3.75
CA LEU A 29 -14.00 -12.41 -4.74
C LEU A 29 -13.36 -13.25 -5.85
N ILE A 30 -12.16 -12.87 -6.32
CA ILE A 30 -11.37 -13.66 -7.28
C ILE A 30 -10.97 -15.00 -6.65
N GLY A 31 -10.40 -14.99 -5.45
CA GLY A 31 -9.97 -16.20 -4.75
C GLY A 31 -11.11 -17.13 -4.32
N ARG A 32 -12.37 -16.67 -4.41
CA ARG A 32 -13.59 -17.46 -4.17
C ARG A 32 -14.30 -17.89 -5.45
N ASP A 33 -13.70 -17.65 -6.62
CA ASP A 33 -14.31 -17.90 -7.94
C ASP A 33 -15.68 -17.21 -8.15
N ILE A 34 -15.97 -16.16 -7.36
CA ILE A 34 -17.15 -15.32 -7.54
C ILE A 34 -16.92 -14.34 -8.69
N LEU A 35 -15.70 -13.79 -8.78
CA LEU A 35 -15.20 -13.09 -9.95
C LEU A 35 -14.21 -14.00 -10.68
N LYS A 36 -14.61 -14.49 -11.86
CA LYS A 36 -13.83 -15.45 -12.63
C LYS A 36 -12.92 -14.74 -13.63
N PRO A 37 -11.83 -15.39 -14.08
CA PRO A 37 -11.00 -14.89 -15.17
C PRO A 37 -11.83 -14.43 -16.38
N GLY A 38 -11.61 -13.19 -16.82
CA GLY A 38 -12.35 -12.57 -17.93
C GLY A 38 -13.64 -11.84 -17.53
N ASP A 39 -14.15 -12.00 -16.31
CA ASP A 39 -15.34 -11.27 -15.85
C ASP A 39 -15.09 -9.76 -15.84
N SER A 40 -16.08 -9.00 -16.28
CA SER A 40 -16.03 -7.55 -16.27
C SER A 40 -16.36 -7.00 -14.89
N LEU A 41 -15.55 -6.05 -14.42
CA LEU A 41 -15.85 -5.25 -13.25
C LEU A 41 -16.67 -4.01 -13.65
N PRO A 42 -17.45 -3.42 -12.72
CA PRO A 42 -18.08 -2.13 -12.96
C PRO A 42 -17.03 -1.08 -13.34
N SER A 43 -17.41 -0.10 -14.16
CA SER A 43 -16.54 1.04 -14.45
C SER A 43 -16.20 1.82 -13.18
N THR A 44 -15.12 2.60 -13.23
CA THR A 44 -14.71 3.45 -12.10
C THR A 44 -15.82 4.39 -11.66
N ASN A 45 -16.60 4.94 -12.60
CA ASN A 45 -17.77 5.77 -12.30
C ASN A 45 -18.88 4.96 -11.62
N GLN A 46 -19.25 3.82 -12.21
CA GLN A 46 -20.33 2.98 -11.66
C GLN A 46 -20.03 2.51 -10.24
N LEU A 47 -18.80 2.04 -9.98
CA LEU A 47 -18.44 1.56 -8.64
C LEU A 47 -18.33 2.71 -7.63
N ALA A 48 -17.83 3.87 -8.05
CA ALA A 48 -17.76 5.07 -7.20
C ALA A 48 -19.16 5.56 -6.80
N GLU A 49 -20.11 5.57 -7.75
CA GLU A 49 -21.51 5.90 -7.49
C GLU A 49 -22.17 4.87 -6.57
N GLN A 50 -21.99 3.57 -6.85
CA GLN A 50 -22.55 2.48 -6.04
C GLN A 50 -22.07 2.51 -4.58
N LEU A 51 -20.80 2.91 -4.36
CA LEU A 51 -20.20 2.97 -3.04
C LEU A 51 -20.25 4.35 -2.40
N ALA A 52 -20.74 5.37 -3.12
CA ALA A 52 -20.71 6.78 -2.72
C ALA A 52 -19.31 7.26 -2.28
N ILE A 53 -18.27 6.93 -3.05
CA ILE A 53 -16.88 7.33 -2.78
C ILE A 53 -16.24 8.09 -3.94
N ASN A 54 -15.05 8.66 -3.69
CA ASN A 54 -14.28 9.35 -4.72
C ASN A 54 -13.87 8.38 -5.85
N ARG A 55 -14.20 8.74 -7.10
CA ARG A 55 -13.79 8.00 -8.30
C ARG A 55 -12.29 7.74 -8.38
N ASN A 56 -11.45 8.69 -7.95
CA ASN A 56 -10.00 8.54 -7.95
C ASN A 56 -9.56 7.37 -7.06
N THR A 57 -10.29 7.09 -5.97
CA THR A 57 -10.05 5.93 -5.11
C THR A 57 -10.25 4.62 -5.87
N ILE A 58 -11.34 4.48 -6.64
CA ILE A 58 -11.57 3.28 -7.46
C ILE A 58 -10.53 3.16 -8.58
N GLN A 59 -10.20 4.28 -9.23
CA GLN A 59 -9.17 4.30 -10.26
C GLN A 59 -7.82 3.82 -9.72
N TRP A 60 -7.44 4.28 -8.52
CA TRP A 60 -6.23 3.80 -7.86
C TRP A 60 -6.29 2.29 -7.59
N VAL A 61 -7.42 1.79 -7.06
CA VAL A 61 -7.58 0.34 -6.78
C VAL A 61 -7.43 -0.49 -8.05
N TYR A 62 -8.07 -0.08 -9.16
CA TYR A 62 -7.98 -0.82 -10.43
C TYR A 62 -6.57 -0.76 -11.02
N SER A 63 -5.89 0.38 -10.95
CA SER A 63 -4.49 0.50 -11.38
C SER A 63 -3.57 -0.42 -10.58
N GLN A 64 -3.72 -0.46 -9.25
CA GLN A 64 -2.92 -1.32 -8.39
C GLN A 64 -3.16 -2.80 -8.67
N LEU A 65 -4.41 -3.23 -8.83
CA LEU A 65 -4.70 -4.63 -9.16
C LEU A 65 -4.26 -5.01 -10.57
N LYS A 66 -4.22 -4.06 -11.50
CA LYS A 66 -3.59 -4.26 -12.82
C LYS A 66 -2.08 -4.44 -12.70
N GLU A 67 -1.41 -3.61 -11.89
CA GLU A 67 0.03 -3.75 -11.62
C GLU A 67 0.37 -5.09 -10.95
N GLU A 68 -0.48 -5.54 -10.02
CA GLU A 68 -0.38 -6.86 -9.39
C GLU A 68 -0.71 -8.02 -10.37
N GLY A 69 -1.19 -7.73 -11.58
CA GLY A 69 -1.53 -8.75 -12.58
C GLY A 69 -2.87 -9.45 -12.37
N LEU A 70 -3.71 -8.94 -11.46
CA LEU A 70 -5.02 -9.50 -11.13
C LEU A 70 -6.16 -8.93 -11.98
N LEU A 71 -5.97 -7.74 -12.56
CA LEU A 71 -6.92 -7.11 -13.49
C LEU A 71 -6.27 -6.76 -14.83
N LEU A 72 -7.10 -6.64 -15.86
CA LEU A 72 -6.76 -6.11 -17.18
C LEU A 72 -7.62 -4.89 -17.46
N ILE A 73 -7.01 -3.80 -17.91
CA ILE A 73 -7.72 -2.59 -18.33
C ILE A 73 -7.52 -2.42 -19.84
N GLN A 74 -8.60 -2.58 -20.60
CA GLN A 74 -8.60 -2.52 -22.06
C GLN A 74 -9.45 -1.35 -22.57
N LYS A 75 -8.87 -0.53 -23.44
CA LYS A 75 -9.58 0.60 -24.06
C LYS A 75 -10.81 0.06 -24.82
N GLY A 76 -11.99 0.60 -24.52
CA GLY A 76 -13.26 0.20 -25.13
C GLY A 76 -13.89 -1.09 -24.58
N ARG A 77 -13.20 -1.85 -23.73
CA ARG A 77 -13.71 -3.09 -23.10
C ARG A 77 -13.83 -3.01 -21.57
N GLY A 78 -13.30 -1.95 -20.98
CA GLY A 78 -13.41 -1.71 -19.53
C GLY A 78 -12.34 -2.44 -18.73
N THR A 79 -12.68 -2.79 -17.49
CA THR A 79 -11.80 -3.50 -16.56
C THR A 79 -12.30 -4.92 -16.39
N GLN A 80 -11.41 -5.90 -16.52
CA GLN A 80 -11.73 -7.32 -16.41
C GLN A 80 -10.78 -8.04 -15.46
N VAL A 81 -11.22 -9.14 -14.87
CA VAL A 81 -10.34 -10.06 -14.14
C VAL A 81 -9.32 -10.64 -15.10
N ALA A 82 -8.06 -10.69 -14.69
CA ALA A 82 -6.99 -11.25 -15.50
C ALA A 82 -7.18 -12.76 -15.76
N ASN A 83 -6.46 -13.29 -16.75
CA ASN A 83 -6.51 -14.71 -17.05
C ASN A 83 -5.82 -15.54 -15.94
N GLU A 84 -6.06 -16.85 -15.96
CA GLU A 84 -5.50 -17.79 -14.97
C GLU A 84 -3.97 -17.71 -14.89
N GLY A 85 -3.29 -17.59 -16.03
CA GLY A 85 -1.82 -17.48 -16.07
C GLY A 85 -1.29 -16.24 -15.35
N SER A 86 -1.96 -15.10 -15.48
CA SER A 86 -1.60 -13.87 -14.76
C SER A 86 -1.84 -14.01 -13.25
N ILE A 87 -2.93 -14.65 -12.84
CA ILE A 87 -3.23 -14.92 -11.42
C ILE A 87 -2.19 -15.90 -10.83
N GLU A 88 -1.79 -16.91 -11.58
CA GLU A 88 -0.73 -17.83 -11.17
C GLU A 88 0.62 -17.10 -11.03
N ASN A 89 0.92 -16.17 -11.94
CA ASN A 89 2.11 -15.33 -11.83
C ASN A 89 2.07 -14.40 -10.63
N PHE A 90 0.92 -13.81 -10.29
CA PHE A 90 0.75 -13.05 -9.04
C PHE A 90 1.12 -13.90 -7.82
N LYS A 91 0.64 -15.15 -7.79
CA LYS A 91 0.96 -16.08 -6.71
C LYS A 91 2.46 -16.39 -6.65
N LYS A 92 3.09 -16.71 -7.80
CA LYS A 92 4.52 -17.04 -7.89
C LYS A 92 5.45 -15.88 -7.55
N ASN A 93 5.06 -14.66 -7.91
CA ASN A 93 5.89 -13.46 -7.73
C ASN A 93 5.75 -12.85 -6.34
N ASN A 94 4.84 -13.34 -5.50
CA ASN A 94 4.74 -12.87 -4.12
C ASN A 94 5.83 -13.53 -3.25
N PRO A 95 6.80 -12.75 -2.71
CA PRO A 95 7.95 -13.31 -2.00
C PRO A 95 7.57 -14.00 -0.68
N TYR A 96 6.37 -13.72 -0.15
CA TYR A 96 5.91 -14.26 1.12
C TYR A 96 5.06 -15.53 0.95
N PHE A 97 4.46 -15.75 -0.22
CA PHE A 97 3.46 -16.81 -0.38
C PHE A 97 4.03 -18.21 -0.21
N SER A 98 5.24 -18.49 -0.69
CA SER A 98 5.88 -19.79 -0.48
C SER A 98 6.10 -20.10 1.02
N PHE A 99 6.50 -19.10 1.80
CA PHE A 99 6.64 -19.21 3.24
C PHE A 99 5.28 -19.40 3.93
N ILE A 100 4.27 -18.63 3.54
CA ILE A 100 2.91 -18.75 4.07
C ILE A 100 2.30 -20.12 3.74
N GLU A 101 2.48 -20.64 2.53
CA GLU A 101 2.01 -21.97 2.14
C GLU A 101 2.64 -23.07 3.00
N LYS A 102 3.96 -22.99 3.22
CA LYS A 102 4.66 -23.90 4.12
C LYS A 102 4.13 -23.79 5.56
N THR A 103 3.95 -22.56 6.05
CA THR A 103 3.46 -22.30 7.41
C THR A 103 2.05 -22.84 7.61
N ILE A 104 1.14 -22.59 6.66
CA ILE A 104 -0.24 -23.08 6.71
C ILE A 104 -0.28 -24.61 6.69
N LYS A 105 0.60 -25.25 5.92
CA LYS A 105 0.73 -26.71 5.93
C LYS A 105 1.12 -27.23 7.31
N GLU A 106 2.16 -26.66 7.92
CA GLU A 106 2.61 -27.05 9.28
C GLU A 106 1.53 -26.83 10.33
N VAL A 107 0.75 -25.75 10.20
CA VAL A 107 -0.40 -25.44 11.05
C VAL A 107 -1.46 -26.54 10.96
N TYR A 108 -1.81 -26.99 9.75
CA TYR A 108 -2.78 -28.07 9.57
C TYR A 108 -2.23 -29.44 10.03
N ASP A 109 -0.97 -29.73 9.73
CA ASP A 109 -0.30 -30.98 10.16
C ASP A 109 -0.24 -31.08 11.70
N SER A 110 -0.21 -29.93 12.38
CA SER A 110 -0.26 -29.81 13.84
C SER A 110 -1.68 -29.80 14.43
N GLY A 111 -2.72 -29.92 13.60
CA GLY A 111 -4.13 -29.92 14.04
C GLY A 111 -4.70 -28.55 14.41
N PHE A 112 -4.01 -27.46 14.06
CA PHE A 112 -4.48 -26.10 14.33
C PHE A 112 -5.35 -25.55 13.20
N ASN A 113 -6.14 -24.53 13.53
CA ASN A 113 -6.91 -23.77 12.55
C ASN A 113 -6.08 -22.57 12.06
N ALA A 114 -5.86 -22.49 10.75
CA ALA A 114 -5.04 -21.44 10.14
C ALA A 114 -5.52 -20.01 10.42
N GLU A 115 -6.83 -19.78 10.38
CA GLU A 115 -7.40 -18.46 10.66
C GLU A 115 -7.13 -18.03 12.11
N LYS A 116 -7.30 -18.94 13.08
CA LYS A 116 -6.99 -18.68 14.50
C LYS A 116 -5.51 -18.42 14.72
N VAL A 117 -4.63 -19.15 14.04
CA VAL A 117 -3.17 -18.93 14.12
C VAL A 117 -2.80 -17.56 13.55
N LEU A 118 -3.35 -17.18 12.39
CA LEU A 118 -3.11 -15.85 11.81
C LEU A 118 -3.57 -14.72 12.74
N LEU A 119 -4.77 -14.84 13.32
CA LEU A 119 -5.30 -13.85 14.28
C LEU A 119 -4.44 -13.79 15.55
N SER A 120 -3.97 -14.93 16.04
CA SER A 120 -3.09 -15.01 17.20
C SER A 120 -1.71 -14.39 16.92
N GLY A 121 -1.16 -14.60 15.71
CA GLY A 121 0.05 -13.93 15.25
C GLY A 121 -0.11 -12.41 15.18
N PHE A 122 -1.22 -11.93 14.62
CA PHE A 122 -1.54 -10.50 14.61
C PHE A 122 -1.64 -9.92 16.02
N ALA A 123 -2.37 -10.58 16.92
CA ALA A 123 -2.49 -10.15 18.32
C ALA A 123 -1.13 -10.17 19.03
N TYR A 124 -0.31 -11.20 18.80
CA TYR A 124 1.04 -11.30 19.37
C TYR A 124 1.91 -10.12 18.94
N ILE A 125 1.89 -9.76 17.65
CA ILE A 125 2.62 -8.60 17.13
C ILE A 125 2.15 -7.32 17.82
N GLN A 126 0.85 -7.12 17.99
CA GLN A 126 0.31 -5.91 18.61
C GLN A 126 0.61 -5.80 20.10
N LEU A 127 0.58 -6.92 20.83
CA LEU A 127 0.70 -6.93 22.30
C LEU A 127 2.14 -7.12 22.80
N PHE A 128 2.96 -7.87 22.06
CA PHE A 128 4.25 -8.37 22.55
C PHE A 128 5.44 -8.06 21.66
N SER A 129 5.24 -7.63 20.40
CA SER A 129 6.35 -7.04 19.67
C SER A 129 6.66 -5.68 20.27
N GLN A 130 7.56 -5.66 21.27
CA GLN A 130 8.54 -4.57 21.40
C GLN A 130 9.04 -4.23 19.99
N PRO A 131 9.30 -2.96 19.63
CA PRO A 131 9.69 -2.59 18.27
C PRO A 131 10.97 -3.35 17.86
N LEU A 132 10.77 -4.53 17.26
CA LEU A 132 11.81 -5.39 16.70
C LEU A 132 12.21 -4.89 15.30
N ALA A 133 11.48 -3.90 14.77
CA ALA A 133 11.96 -3.05 13.71
C ALA A 133 12.86 -1.98 14.33
N LYS A 134 14.13 -1.92 13.89
CA LYS A 134 14.95 -0.70 13.96
C LYS A 134 14.02 0.50 13.72
N ARG A 135 13.96 1.48 14.62
CA ARG A 135 13.21 2.72 14.38
C ARG A 135 13.65 3.24 13.01
N LEU A 136 12.74 3.20 12.04
CA LEU A 136 13.05 3.67 10.70
C LEU A 136 13.39 5.16 10.82
N ARG A 137 14.49 5.55 10.19
CA ARG A 137 14.85 6.97 10.09
C ARG A 137 14.36 7.49 8.76
N TYR A 138 13.30 8.29 8.80
CA TYR A 138 12.83 9.01 7.62
C TYR A 138 13.62 10.30 7.50
N LEU A 139 14.06 10.62 6.28
CA LEU A 139 14.62 11.92 5.97
C LEU A 139 13.66 12.66 5.05
N PHE A 140 13.17 13.80 5.52
CA PHE A 140 12.37 14.71 4.73
C PHE A 140 13.28 15.75 4.06
N ILE A 141 13.31 15.77 2.73
CA ILE A 141 14.10 16.72 1.94
C ILE A 141 13.16 17.74 1.29
N GLU A 142 13.32 19.02 1.62
CA GLU A 142 12.43 20.07 1.12
C GLU A 142 13.10 21.44 0.94
N CYS A 143 12.34 22.48 0.58
CA CYS A 143 12.85 23.85 0.45
C CYS A 143 12.04 24.92 1.21
N ARG A 144 10.91 24.59 1.86
CA ARG A 144 10.03 25.56 2.53
C ARG A 144 9.26 24.96 3.71
N THR A 145 9.83 25.15 4.89
CA THR A 145 9.47 24.55 6.20
C THR A 145 8.00 24.66 6.65
N ILE A 146 7.16 25.49 6.01
CA ILE A 146 5.81 25.85 6.50
C ILE A 146 4.73 24.86 6.02
N SER A 147 4.88 24.26 4.83
CA SER A 147 3.88 23.32 4.29
C SER A 147 4.01 21.89 4.85
N CYS A 148 5.08 21.61 5.60
CA CYS A 148 5.52 20.25 5.92
C CYS A 148 5.24 19.82 7.36
N VAL A 149 4.97 20.76 8.27
CA VAL A 149 4.73 20.47 9.70
C VAL A 149 3.56 19.49 9.88
N PHE A 150 2.48 19.65 9.12
CA PHE A 150 1.33 18.75 9.16
C PHE A 150 1.69 17.31 8.77
N TYR A 151 2.47 17.12 7.70
CA TYR A 151 2.92 15.79 7.27
C TYR A 151 3.84 15.15 8.31
N LEU A 152 4.78 15.92 8.87
CA LEU A 152 5.72 15.41 9.85
C LEU A 152 5.04 14.94 11.14
N ASP A 153 4.03 15.68 11.62
CA ASP A 153 3.28 15.29 12.81
C ASP A 153 2.42 14.05 12.57
N GLU A 154 1.82 13.91 11.39
CA GLU A 154 1.00 12.75 11.03
C GLU A 154 1.86 11.49 10.81
N ILE A 155 3.01 11.62 10.16
CA ILE A 155 3.98 10.53 9.99
C ILE A 155 4.53 10.09 11.34
N LYS A 156 4.94 11.04 12.22
CA LYS A 156 5.42 10.71 13.58
C LYS A 156 4.35 9.98 14.38
N ARG A 157 3.10 10.45 14.32
CA ARG A 157 1.96 9.85 15.04
C ARG A 157 1.69 8.42 14.57
N MET A 158 1.79 8.14 13.28
CA MET A 158 1.41 6.84 12.71
C MET A 158 2.53 5.81 12.67
N THR A 159 3.79 6.25 12.54
CA THR A 159 4.93 5.34 12.30
C THR A 159 5.84 5.16 13.52
N LEU A 160 5.70 5.99 14.57
CA LEU A 160 6.62 6.06 15.71
C LEU A 160 8.10 6.25 15.31
N ALA A 161 8.33 6.75 14.10
CA ALA A 161 9.65 6.83 13.49
C ALA A 161 10.41 8.12 13.86
N GLU A 162 11.72 8.08 13.69
CA GLU A 162 12.55 9.29 13.76
C GLU A 162 12.50 10.00 12.41
N ILE A 163 12.26 11.31 12.42
CA ILE A 163 12.22 12.11 11.20
C ILE A 163 13.23 13.24 11.30
N ASP A 164 14.24 13.18 10.43
CA ASP A 164 15.17 14.26 10.16
C ASP A 164 14.66 15.12 9.01
N VAL A 165 14.90 16.42 9.06
CA VAL A 165 14.53 17.37 7.99
C VAL A 165 15.79 18.05 7.49
N VAL A 166 16.00 18.05 6.18
CA VAL A 166 17.13 18.73 5.54
C VAL A 166 16.63 19.57 4.37
N ASP A 167 17.09 20.82 4.31
CA ASP A 167 16.79 21.71 3.21
C ASP A 167 17.66 21.39 1.99
N THR A 168 17.09 21.37 0.79
CA THR A 168 17.83 21.20 -0.48
C THR A 168 18.90 22.26 -0.74
N SER A 169 18.85 23.41 -0.04
CA SER A 169 19.88 24.46 -0.07
C SER A 169 21.03 24.22 0.92
N SER A 170 20.94 23.18 1.76
CA SER A 170 22.01 22.81 2.69
C SER A 170 23.29 22.40 1.93
N PRO A 171 24.49 22.56 2.53
CA PRO A 171 25.73 22.09 1.92
C PRO A 171 25.65 20.61 1.52
N GLU A 172 26.24 20.26 0.37
CA GLU A 172 26.14 18.92 -0.21
C GLU A 172 26.61 17.81 0.76
N GLU A 173 27.66 18.08 1.54
CA GLU A 173 28.17 17.16 2.56
C GLU A 173 27.13 16.84 3.65
N VAL A 174 26.33 17.82 4.07
CA VAL A 174 25.25 17.68 5.05
C VAL A 174 24.12 16.83 4.45
N LEU A 175 23.73 17.12 3.21
CA LEU A 175 22.69 16.39 2.50
C LEU A 175 23.08 14.92 2.30
N GLN A 176 24.30 14.65 1.84
CA GLN A 176 24.82 13.29 1.64
C GLN A 176 24.99 12.52 2.95
N LYS A 177 25.35 13.18 4.05
CA LYS A 177 25.39 12.56 5.39
C LYS A 177 23.99 12.13 5.84
N ALA A 178 23.00 13.01 5.71
CA ALA A 178 21.62 12.71 6.08
C ALA A 178 21.03 11.58 5.24
N ILE A 179 21.23 11.61 3.90
CA ILE A 179 20.75 10.56 2.97
C ILE A 179 21.30 9.18 3.36
N ARG A 180 22.57 9.10 3.76
CA ARG A 180 23.20 7.83 4.19
C ARG A 180 22.62 7.29 5.50
N GLN A 181 22.21 8.17 6.41
CA GLN A 181 21.63 7.79 7.70
C GLN A 181 20.16 7.38 7.56
N ALA A 182 19.45 7.93 6.57
CA ALA A 182 18.06 7.60 6.30
C ALA A 182 17.86 6.15 5.84
N ASP A 183 16.77 5.54 6.30
CA ASP A 183 16.25 4.29 5.76
C ASP A 183 15.27 4.57 4.60
N VAL A 184 14.47 5.64 4.72
CA VAL A 184 13.49 6.08 3.71
C VAL A 184 13.60 7.59 3.49
N ILE A 185 13.51 8.03 2.23
CA ILE A 185 13.54 9.44 1.86
C ILE A 185 12.15 9.90 1.46
N VAL A 186 11.74 11.04 1.98
CA VAL A 186 10.45 11.67 1.73
C VAL A 186 10.69 13.07 1.17
N THR A 187 9.99 13.43 0.10
CA THR A 187 10.10 14.78 -0.48
C THR A 187 8.78 15.20 -1.12
N VAL A 188 8.60 16.49 -1.39
CA VAL A 188 7.40 16.98 -2.08
C VAL A 188 7.47 16.68 -3.58
N SER A 189 6.31 16.50 -4.23
CA SER A 189 6.19 16.20 -5.66
C SER A 189 6.97 17.15 -6.55
N GLU A 190 7.00 18.43 -6.23
CA GLU A 190 7.72 19.46 -6.99
C GLU A 190 9.25 19.30 -6.92
N LEU A 191 9.76 18.58 -5.92
CA LEU A 191 11.19 18.37 -5.70
C LEU A 191 11.65 16.94 -6.01
N ALA A 192 10.74 16.04 -6.39
CA ALA A 192 11.04 14.62 -6.55
C ALA A 192 12.19 14.35 -7.54
N GLU A 193 12.18 14.99 -8.72
CA GLU A 193 13.25 14.83 -9.73
C GLU A 193 14.61 15.29 -9.20
N LYS A 194 14.64 16.48 -8.57
CA LYS A 194 15.85 17.07 -8.00
C LYS A 194 16.41 16.19 -6.88
N VAL A 195 15.55 15.68 -6.00
CA VAL A 195 15.97 14.78 -4.91
C VAL A 195 16.47 13.46 -5.45
N GLN A 196 15.88 12.95 -6.52
CA GLN A 196 16.32 11.70 -7.14
C GLN A 196 17.77 11.78 -7.64
N GLU A 197 18.24 12.93 -8.12
CA GLU A 197 19.64 13.13 -8.50
C GLU A 197 20.60 12.95 -7.31
N PHE A 198 20.26 13.51 -6.14
CA PHE A 198 21.07 13.38 -4.93
C PHE A 198 21.08 11.96 -4.35
N VAL A 199 19.99 11.20 -4.58
CA VAL A 199 19.74 9.89 -3.96
C VAL A 199 20.20 8.72 -4.82
N LYS A 200 20.30 8.89 -6.14
CA LYS A 200 20.80 7.87 -7.09
C LYS A 200 22.05 7.12 -6.59
N PRO A 201 23.08 7.77 -6.02
CA PRO A 201 24.28 7.07 -5.52
C PRO A 201 24.02 6.10 -4.35
N ALA A 202 22.96 6.33 -3.57
CA ALA A 202 22.65 5.58 -2.36
C ALA A 202 21.62 4.45 -2.58
N ASN A 203 21.01 4.37 -3.77
CA ASN A 203 19.97 3.39 -4.12
C ASN A 203 18.84 3.27 -3.07
N LYS A 204 18.36 4.42 -2.56
CA LYS A 204 17.31 4.48 -1.52
C LYS A 204 15.93 4.70 -2.13
N LYS A 205 14.91 4.16 -1.46
CA LYS A 205 13.50 4.39 -1.80
C LYS A 205 13.13 5.86 -1.52
N ILE A 206 12.53 6.52 -2.51
CA ILE A 206 12.01 7.88 -2.40
C ILE A 206 10.47 7.80 -2.41
N ILE A 207 9.85 8.49 -1.47
CA ILE A 207 8.41 8.67 -1.38
C ILE A 207 8.11 10.15 -1.64
N SER A 208 7.27 10.40 -2.64
CA SER A 208 6.86 11.76 -3.00
C SER A 208 5.51 12.10 -2.35
N VAL A 209 5.43 13.26 -1.69
CA VAL A 209 4.23 13.79 -1.02
C VAL A 209 3.65 14.94 -1.85
N GLY A 210 2.37 14.85 -2.20
CA GLY A 210 1.64 15.91 -2.92
C GLY A 210 0.87 16.84 -1.97
N SER A 211 0.05 17.73 -2.53
CA SER A 211 -0.79 18.69 -1.79
C SER A 211 -2.09 18.11 -1.22
N SER A 212 -2.38 16.83 -1.45
CA SER A 212 -3.55 16.14 -0.91
C SER A 212 -3.12 15.15 0.17
N ASN A 213 -3.92 15.03 1.25
CA ASN A 213 -3.88 14.00 2.30
C ASN A 213 -3.96 12.58 1.70
N ASP A 214 -2.91 12.16 1.01
CA ASP A 214 -2.91 10.92 0.28
C ASP A 214 -2.62 9.81 1.29
N VAL A 215 -3.67 9.16 1.76
CA VAL A 215 -3.59 7.99 2.65
C VAL A 215 -2.64 6.91 2.08
N THR A 216 -2.47 6.90 0.76
CA THR A 216 -1.48 6.09 0.03
C THR A 216 -0.05 6.32 0.52
N LEU A 217 0.29 7.55 0.89
CA LEU A 217 1.57 7.93 1.44
C LEU A 217 1.88 7.20 2.75
N LEU A 218 0.90 7.21 3.66
CA LEU A 218 0.99 6.59 4.98
C LEU A 218 1.16 5.07 4.85
N PHE A 219 0.51 4.44 3.87
CA PHE A 219 0.73 3.01 3.57
C PHE A 219 2.11 2.70 3.02
N ASN A 220 2.64 3.55 2.15
CA ASN A 220 3.98 3.37 1.59
C ASN A 220 5.07 3.52 2.65
N MET A 221 4.78 4.27 3.72
CA MET A 221 5.65 4.44 4.88
C MET A 221 5.55 3.28 5.87
N LEU A 222 4.36 2.71 6.09
CA LEU A 222 4.16 1.59 7.03
C LEU A 222 4.63 0.23 6.50
N ARG A 223 5.05 0.13 5.24
CA ARG A 223 5.63 -1.09 4.66
C ARG A 223 7.16 -0.99 4.66
N PRO A 224 7.86 -1.75 5.52
CA PRO A 224 9.32 -1.83 5.51
C PRO A 224 9.85 -2.35 4.17
#